data_AF-A0A5B8LMV0-F1
#
_entry.id   AF-A0A5B8LMV0-F1
#
_cell.length_a   1.000
_cell.length_b   1.000
_cell.length_c   1.000
_cell.angle_alpha   90.00
_cell.angle_beta   90.00
_cell.angle_gamma   90.00
#
_symmetry.space_group_name_H-M   'P 1'
#
loop_
_entity.id
_entity.type
_entity.pdbx_description
1 polymer ?
#
loop_
_entity_poly.entity_id
_entity_poly.type
_entity_poly.pdbx_seq_one_letter_code
_entity_poly.pdbx_strand_id
1 'polypeptide(L)' 'MTMLSLKLSRALNGGRAEPAPPADRASLLVTLLRKRAAAHNTGADELEAMLRDQIRWALPMAEPEEPASVD' A
#
# COMPACT_ATOMS: atom_id res chain seq x y z
N MET A 1 9.09 2.06 -33.99
CA MET A 1 8.45 2.18 -32.67
C MET A 1 8.87 3.49 -32.03
N THR A 2 7.94 4.25 -31.44
CA THR A 2 8.28 5.53 -30.78
C THR A 2 8.85 5.26 -29.38
N MET A 3 9.67 6.19 -28.87
CA MET A 3 10.27 6.08 -27.54
C MET A 3 9.22 6.02 -26.41
N LEU A 4 8.04 6.63 -26.65
CA LEU A 4 6.89 6.60 -25.75
C LEU A 4 6.32 5.17 -25.61
N SER A 5 6.16 4.45 -26.72
CA SER A 5 5.69 3.05 -26.69
C SER A 5 6.64 2.13 -25.92
N LEU A 6 7.95 2.33 -26.05
CA LEU A 6 8.93 1.54 -25.28
C LEU A 6 8.86 1.81 -23.77
N LYS A 7 8.69 3.08 -23.36
CA LYS A 7 8.51 3.46 -21.94
C LYS A 7 7.22 2.89 -21.37
N LEU A 8 6.12 2.97 -22.13
CA LEU A 8 4.83 2.42 -21.72
C LEU A 8 4.90 0.89 -21.57
N SER A 9 5.44 0.17 -22.57
CA SER A 9 5.59 -1.28 -22.49
C SER A 9 6.48 -1.70 -21.32
N ARG A 10 7.54 -0.94 -21.02
CA ARG A 10 8.41 -1.22 -19.86
C ARG A 10 7.72 -0.96 -18.53
N ALA A 11 6.91 0.10 -18.43
CA ALA A 11 6.08 0.37 -17.25
C ALA A 11 5.02 -0.72 -17.04
N LEU A 12 4.36 -1.19 -18.11
CA LEU A 12 3.39 -2.29 -18.06
C LEU A 12 4.05 -3.62 -17.65
N ASN A 13 5.25 -3.90 -18.16
CA ASN A 13 5.97 -5.12 -17.80
C ASN A 13 6.45 -5.07 -16.34
N GLY A 14 6.88 -3.91 -15.85
CA GLY A 14 7.19 -3.69 -14.44
C GLY A 14 5.98 -3.80 -13.51
N GLY A 15 4.79 -3.39 -13.97
CA GLY A 15 3.53 -3.55 -13.22
C GLY A 15 3.01 -4.98 -13.18
N ARG A 16 3.43 -5.86 -14.10
CA ARG A 16 3.07 -7.29 -14.14
C ARG A 16 4.09 -8.20 -13.46
N ALA A 17 5.28 -7.69 -13.14
CA ALA A 17 6.25 -8.45 -12.37
C ALA A 17 5.73 -8.58 -10.94
N GLU A 18 5.49 -9.81 -10.48
CA GLU A 18 5.14 -10.05 -9.10
C GLU A 18 6.37 -9.72 -8.23
N PRO A 19 6.28 -8.71 -7.34
CA PRO A 19 7.40 -8.40 -6.47
C PRO A 19 7.60 -9.55 -5.48
N ALA A 20 8.85 -9.79 -5.11
CA ALA A 20 9.17 -10.75 -4.05
C ALA A 20 8.32 -10.45 -2.79
N PRO A 21 7.80 -11.47 -2.10
CA PRO A 21 7.02 -11.27 -0.90
C PRO A 21 7.86 -10.52 0.15
N PRO A 22 7.27 -9.57 0.90
CA PRO A 22 7.98 -8.82 1.93
C PRO A 22 8.47 -9.77 3.03
N ALA A 23 9.71 -9.54 3.49
CA ALA A 23 10.38 -10.40 4.46
C ALA A 23 9.78 -10.32 5.86
N ASP A 24 9.17 -9.17 6.20
CA ASP A 24 8.61 -8.90 7.52
C ASP A 24 7.43 -7.92 7.45
N ARG A 25 6.77 -7.69 8.59
CA ARG A 25 5.62 -6.77 8.68
C ARG A 25 6.00 -5.32 8.35
N ALA A 26 7.21 -4.89 8.73
CA ALA A 26 7.66 -3.52 8.49
C ALA A 26 7.84 -3.25 6.99
N SER A 27 8.46 -4.17 6.26
CA SER A 27 8.65 -4.12 4.81
C SER A 27 7.32 -4.23 4.06
N LEU A 28 6.36 -5.03 4.55
CA LEU A 28 4.99 -5.04 4.04
C LEU A 28 4.33 -3.66 4.20
N LEU A 29 4.42 -3.04 5.38
CA LEU A 29 3.85 -1.73 5.65
C LEU A 29 4.45 -0.65 4.74
N VAL A 30 5.78 -0.63 4.59
CA VAL A 30 6.48 0.29 3.65
C VAL A 30 5.95 0.11 2.23
N THR A 31 5.72 -1.14 1.81
CA THR A 31 5.19 -1.45 0.48
C THR A 31 3.76 -0.91 0.30
N LEU A 32 2.89 -1.12 1.28
CA LEU A 32 1.51 -0.62 1.25
C LEU A 32 1.45 0.92 1.26
N LEU A 33 2.29 1.58 2.07
CA LEU A 33 2.36 3.04 2.10
C LEU A 33 2.82 3.64 0.77
N ARG A 34 3.81 3.03 0.11
CA ARG A 34 4.25 3.44 -1.24
C ARG A 34 3.15 3.27 -2.28
N LYS A 35 2.43 2.13 -2.25
CA LYS A 35 1.28 1.89 -3.14
C LYS A 35 0.19 2.94 -2.93
N ARG A 36 -0.11 3.30 -1.68
CA ARG A 36 -1.11 4.32 -1.35
C ARG A 36 -0.70 5.69 -1.86
N ALA A 37 0.56 6.09 -1.68
CA ALA A 37 1.08 7.35 -2.20
C ALA A 37 0.98 7.41 -3.73
N ALA A 38 1.27 6.30 -4.43
CA ALA A 38 1.10 6.21 -5.87
C ALA A 38 -0.38 6.35 -6.28
N ALA A 39 -1.30 5.65 -5.61
CA ALA A 39 -2.74 5.72 -5.87
C ALA A 39 -3.28 7.15 -5.71
N HIS A 40 -2.92 7.82 -4.61
CA HIS A 40 -3.25 9.22 -4.35
C HIS A 40 -2.75 10.13 -5.47
N ASN A 41 -1.47 9.99 -5.86
CA ASN A 41 -0.87 10.83 -6.91
C ASN A 41 -1.51 10.62 -8.29
N THR A 42 -2.17 9.49 -8.52
CA THR A 42 -2.90 9.19 -9.75
C THR A 42 -4.40 9.45 -9.68
N GLY A 43 -4.93 9.89 -8.52
CA GLY A 43 -6.37 10.07 -8.30
C GLY A 43 -7.16 8.76 -8.30
N ALA A 44 -6.53 7.65 -7.92
CA ALA A 44 -7.16 6.33 -7.88
C ALA A 44 -7.85 6.11 -6.53
N ASP A 45 -8.93 6.84 -6.28
CA ASP A 45 -9.56 6.98 -4.95
C ASP A 45 -10.02 5.65 -4.34
N GLU A 46 -10.62 4.77 -5.14
CA GLU A 46 -11.07 3.44 -4.69
C GLU A 46 -9.89 2.55 -4.26
N LEU A 47 -8.81 2.58 -5.05
CA LEU A 47 -7.57 1.86 -4.72
C LEU A 47 -6.92 2.44 -3.45
N GLU A 48 -6.94 3.78 -3.31
CA GLU A 48 -6.43 4.42 -2.11
C GLU A 48 -7.23 4.02 -0.86
N ALA A 49 -8.56 3.99 -0.95
CA ALA A 49 -9.45 3.57 0.13
C ALA A 49 -9.17 2.12 0.57
N MET A 50 -9.10 1.19 -0.40
CA MET A 50 -8.76 -0.21 -0.13
C MET A 50 -7.39 -0.36 0.55
N LEU A 51 -6.37 0.39 0.09
CA LEU A 51 -5.04 0.35 0.68
C LEU A 51 -5.02 0.92 2.11
N ARG A 52 -5.84 1.93 2.40
CA ARG A 52 -6.00 2.46 3.78
C ARG A 52 -6.56 1.42 4.71
N ASP A 53 -7.57 0.68 4.29
CA ASP A 53 -8.17 -0.40 5.08
C ASP A 53 -7.16 -1.52 5.33
N GLN A 54 -6.42 -1.93 4.30
CA GLN A 54 -5.37 -2.94 4.43
C GLN A 54 -4.25 -2.50 5.39
N ILE A 55 -3.84 -1.23 5.35
CA ILE A 55 -2.86 -0.67 6.29
C ILE A 55 -3.42 -0.67 7.71
N ARG A 56 -4.69 -0.29 7.90
CA ARG A 56 -5.34 -0.30 9.21
C ARG A 56 -5.37 -1.70 9.82
N TRP A 57 -5.62 -2.73 9.00
CA TRP A 57 -5.58 -4.13 9.44
C TRP A 57 -4.17 -4.63 9.76
N ALA A 58 -3.14 -4.09 9.09
CA ALA A 58 -1.75 -4.48 9.30
C ALA A 58 -1.10 -3.83 10.53
N LEU A 59 -1.65 -2.72 11.02
CA LEU A 59 -1.16 -1.99 12.18
C LEU A 59 -1.85 -2.49 13.47
N PRO A 60 -1.10 -2.83 14.53
CA PRO A 60 -1.68 -3.00 15.85
C PRO A 60 -2.14 -1.62 16.32
N MET A 61 -3.40 -1.29 16.06
CA MET A 61 -4.02 -0.13 16.68
C MET A 61 -4.16 -0.49 18.16
N ALA A 62 -3.48 0.25 19.04
CA ALA A 62 -3.77 0.12 20.47
C ALA A 62 -5.25 0.42 20.66
N GLU A 63 -6.00 -0.55 21.19
CA GLU A 63 -7.33 -0.24 21.69
C GLU A 63 -7.14 0.74 22.85
N PRO A 64 -7.96 1.80 22.94
CA PRO A 64 -7.91 2.68 24.10
C PRO A 64 -8.10 1.80 25.33
N GLU A 65 -7.14 1.82 26.26
CA GLU A 65 -7.31 1.16 27.55
C GLU A 65 -8.61 1.66 28.17
N GLU A 66 -9.57 0.75 28.31
CA GLU A 66 -10.80 1.00 29.04
C GLU A 66 -10.37 1.39 30.47
N PRO A 67 -10.67 2.61 30.93
CA PRO A 67 -10.14 3.08 32.21
C PRO A 67 -10.62 2.10 33.29
N ALA A 68 -9.65 1.49 33.98
CA ALA A 68 -9.90 0.52 35.04
C ALA A 68 -11.02 1.04 35.93
N SER A 69 -12.15 0.33 35.94
CA SER A 69 -13.25 0.61 36.84
C SER A 69 -12.68 0.61 38.26
N VAL A 70 -12.59 1.80 38.84
CA VAL A 70 -12.19 1.98 40.24
C VAL A 70 -13.42 1.56 41.05
N ASP A 71 -13.36 0.35 41.60
CA ASP A 71 -14.26 -0.13 42.65
C ASP A 71 -14.08 0.67 43.95
#